data_AF-A0AAV0F7M4-F1
#
_entry.id   AF-A0AAV0F7M4-F1
#
_cell.length_a   1.000
_cell.length_b   1.000
_cell.length_c   1.000
_cell.angle_alpha   90.00
_cell.angle_beta   90.00
_cell.angle_gamma   90.00
#
_symmetry.space_group_name_H-M   'P 1'
#
loop_
_entity.id
_entity.type
_entity.pdbx_description
1 polymer ?
#
loop_
_entity_poly.entity_id
_entity_poly.type
_entity_poly.pdbx_seq_one_letter_code
_entity_poly.pdbx_strand_id
1 'polypeptide(L)'
;MPGADYQLTKLLGLKPSVKRLMMYQQGCFAGGTVLRLAKDLAENNKGARVLVVCSEITAVTFRGPSDSHLDSLVGQALFGDGA
;
A
#
# COMPACT_ATOMS: atom_id res chain seq x y z
N MET A 1 14.71 7.47 6.34
CA MET A 1 13.94 8.18 5.30
C MET A 1 12.46 8.09 5.67
N PRO A 2 11.66 9.17 5.59
CA PRO A 2 10.23 9.08 5.88
C PRO A 2 9.50 8.21 4.85
N GLY A 3 8.43 7.52 5.27
CA GLY A 3 7.67 6.58 4.43
C GLY A 3 6.78 7.24 3.37
N ALA A 4 6.13 6.40 2.57
CA ALA A 4 5.24 6.80 1.49
C ALA A 4 4.00 7.53 2.02
N ASP A 5 3.49 7.14 3.19
CA ASP A 5 2.43 7.83 3.92
C ASP A 5 2.77 9.29 4.23
N TYR A 6 4.03 9.58 4.53
CA TYR A 6 4.50 10.95 4.75
C TYR A 6 4.58 11.75 3.44
N GLN A 7 5.07 11.14 2.36
CA GLN A 7 5.12 11.80 1.05
C GLN A 7 3.71 12.09 0.53
N LEU A 8 2.79 11.12 0.65
CA LEU A 8 1.39 11.28 0.28
C LEU A 8 0.72 12.42 1.07
N THR A 9 0.97 12.49 2.39
CA THR A 9 0.46 13.55 3.25
C THR A 9 0.89 14.94 2.75
N LYS A 10 2.14 15.07 2.30
CA LYS A 10 2.64 16.32 1.70
C LYS A 10 2.01 16.62 0.35
N LEU A 11 1.96 15.62 -0.54
CA LEU A 11 1.44 15.78 -1.90
C LEU A 11 -0.04 16.19 -1.90
N LEU A 12 -0.83 15.65 -0.98
CA LEU A 12 -2.26 15.96 -0.85
C LEU A 12 -2.55 17.18 0.05
N GLY A 13 -1.53 17.82 0.62
CA GLY A 13 -1.72 18.97 1.51
C GLY A 13 -2.52 18.65 2.77
N LEU A 14 -2.42 17.42 3.30
CA LEU A 14 -3.15 17.03 4.50
C LEU A 14 -2.60 17.75 5.74
N LYS A 15 -3.44 17.85 6.77
CA LYS A 15 -3.05 18.47 8.05
C LYS A 15 -1.78 17.79 8.62
N PRO A 16 -0.77 18.54 9.09
CA PRO A 16 0.44 17.95 9.68
C PRO A 16 0.18 17.04 10.88
N SER A 17 -0.95 17.25 11.57
CA SER A 17 -1.40 16.46 12.72
C SER A 17 -2.15 15.18 12.35
N VAL A 18 -2.25 14.82 11.06
CA VAL A 18 -2.93 13.59 10.63
C VAL A 18 -2.25 12.37 11.26
N LYS A 19 -3.05 11.50 11.89
CA LYS A 19 -2.55 10.22 12.43
C LYS A 19 -2.30 9.29 11.25
N ARG A 20 -1.08 8.78 11.13
CA ARG A 20 -0.65 7.92 10.02
C ARG A 20 -0.30 6.54 10.52
N LEU A 21 -0.62 5.53 9.70
CA LEU A 21 -0.20 4.16 9.90
C LEU A 21 0.26 3.62 8.54
N MET A 22 1.55 3.33 8.42
CA MET A 22 2.14 2.79 7.21
C MET A 22 2.39 1.30 7.37
N MET A 23 1.99 0.51 6.39
CA MET A 23 2.25 -0.92 6.33
C MET A 23 3.00 -1.23 5.05
N TYR A 24 4.25 -1.67 5.19
CA TYR A 24 5.06 -2.13 4.07
C TYR A 24 5.01 -3.65 3.96
N GLN A 25 5.18 -4.13 2.72
CA GLN A 25 5.56 -5.52 2.45
C GLN A 25 4.57 -6.57 2.99
N GLN A 26 3.27 -6.23 3.00
CA GLN A 26 2.19 -7.15 3.38
C GLN A 26 1.73 -8.03 2.21
N GLY A 27 1.93 -7.60 0.97
CA GLY A 27 1.53 -8.33 -0.24
C GLY A 27 0.03 -8.27 -0.51
N CYS A 28 -0.47 -9.18 -1.36
CA CYS A 28 -1.79 -9.05 -2.00
C CYS A 28 -3.00 -9.00 -1.04
N PHE A 29 -2.87 -9.47 0.21
CA PHE A 29 -3.95 -9.43 1.19
C PHE A 29 -4.05 -8.09 1.94
N ALA A 30 -3.11 -7.16 1.69
CA ALA A 30 -3.04 -5.87 2.38
C ALA A 30 -4.34 -5.07 2.25
N GLY A 31 -5.05 -5.18 1.11
CA GLY A 31 -6.35 -4.54 0.90
C GLY A 31 -7.40 -4.89 1.96
N GLY A 32 -7.49 -6.15 2.37
CA GLY A 32 -8.37 -6.55 3.48
C GLY A 32 -7.86 -6.06 4.84
N THR A 33 -6.54 -6.09 5.04
CA THR A 33 -5.89 -5.64 6.28
C THR A 33 -6.12 -4.15 6.54
N VAL A 34 -5.99 -3.29 5.52
CA VAL A 34 -6.21 -1.84 5.67
C VAL A 34 -7.66 -1.53 6.01
N LEU A 35 -8.62 -2.28 5.46
CA LEU A 35 -10.05 -2.10 5.77
C LEU A 35 -10.37 -2.52 7.20
N ARG A 36 -9.81 -3.64 7.66
CA ARG A 36 -9.95 -4.07 9.07
C ARG A 36 -9.43 -2.99 10.02
N LEU A 37 -8.27 -2.41 9.74
CA LEU A 37 -7.70 -1.35 10.58
C LEU A 37 -8.48 -0.04 10.47
N ALA A 38 -8.92 0.34 9.26
CA ALA A 38 -9.72 1.54 9.05
C ALA A 38 -11.07 1.45 9.78
N LYS A 39 -11.69 0.27 9.85
CA LYS A 39 -12.88 0.00 10.66
C LYS A 39 -12.64 0.37 12.12
N ASP A 40 -11.63 -0.23 12.75
CA ASP A 40 -11.32 0.02 14.16
C ASP A 40 -11.01 1.50 14.43
N LEU A 41 -10.28 2.16 13.52
CA LEU A 41 -9.94 3.58 13.64
C LEU A 41 -11.16 4.48 13.48
N ALA A 42 -12.03 4.22 12.51
CA ALA A 42 -13.21 5.02 12.26
C ALA A 42 -14.28 4.84 13.35
N GLU A 43 -14.51 3.61 13.82
CA GLU A 43 -15.53 3.31 14.84
C GLU A 43 -15.13 3.81 16.23
N ASN A 44 -13.85 3.70 16.60
CA ASN A 44 -13.39 4.12 17.92
C ASN A 44 -13.07 5.61 18.04
N ASN A 45 -13.16 6.40 16.97
CA ASN A 45 -12.87 7.83 16.99
C ASN A 45 -14.05 8.63 16.41
N LYS A 46 -14.90 9.19 17.29
CA LYS A 46 -16.10 9.95 16.89
C LYS A 46 -15.75 11.07 15.90
N GLY A 47 -16.41 11.06 14.75
CA GLY A 47 -16.22 12.07 13.69
C GLY A 47 -14.99 11.85 12.81
N ALA A 48 -14.20 10.79 13.05
CA ALA A 48 -13.05 10.49 12.20
C ALA A 48 -13.45 10.19 10.76
N ARG A 49 -12.55 10.52 9.85
CA ARG A 49 -12.55 10.08 8.45
C ARG A 49 -11.16 9.54 8.16
N VAL A 50 -11.11 8.29 7.71
CA VAL A 50 -9.87 7.57 7.44
C VAL A 50 -9.69 7.49 5.93
N LEU A 51 -8.56 8.01 5.44
CA LEU A 51 -8.13 7.82 4.06
C LEU A 51 -7.26 6.55 4.02
N VAL A 52 -7.68 5.58 3.22
CA VAL A 52 -6.93 4.35 2.95
C VAL A 52 -6.38 4.44 1.53
N VAL A 53 -5.09 4.14 1.35
CA VAL A 53 -4.42 4.09 0.04
C VAL A 53 -3.58 2.83 -0.03
N CYS A 54 -3.75 2.06 -1.11
CA CYS A 54 -2.94 0.89 -1.45
C CYS A 54 -2.30 1.14 -2.81
N SER A 55 -1.05 1.59 -2.83
CA SER A 55 -0.34 1.85 -4.08
C SER A 55 0.77 0.81 -4.27
N GLU A 56 0.72 0.13 -5.40
CA GLU A 56 1.62 -0.95 -5.79
C GLU A 56 2.28 -0.62 -7.13
N ILE A 57 3.58 -0.92 -7.24
CA ILE A 57 4.37 -0.69 -8.44
C ILE A 57 5.28 -1.90 -8.70
N THR A 58 5.26 -2.39 -9.94
CA THR A 58 6.03 -3.55 -10.39
C THR A 58 7.52 -3.30 -10.51
N ALA A 59 7.96 -2.04 -10.41
CA ALA A 59 9.37 -1.64 -10.52
C ALA A 59 10.32 -2.39 -9.57
N VAL A 60 9.83 -2.83 -8.40
CA VAL A 60 10.62 -3.60 -7.42
C VAL A 60 10.76 -5.08 -7.83
N THR A 61 9.79 -5.61 -8.58
CA THR A 61 9.70 -7.04 -8.93
C THR A 61 10.02 -7.33 -10.39
N PHE A 62 10.15 -6.30 -11.23
CA PHE A 62 10.41 -6.44 -12.65
C PHE A 62 11.82 -6.99 -12.89
N ARG A 63 11.92 -8.09 -13.64
CA ARG A 63 13.19 -8.74 -14.00
C ARG A 63 13.06 -9.57 -15.26
N GLY A 64 14.21 -9.85 -15.89
CA GLY A 64 14.27 -10.72 -17.07
C GLY A 64 13.83 -12.17 -16.79
N PRO A 65 13.37 -12.89 -17.83
CA PRO A 65 12.95 -14.29 -17.72
C PRO A 65 14.13 -15.22 -17.39
N SER A 66 13.84 -16.34 -16.72
CA SER A 66 14.84 -17.37 -16.38
C SER A 66 14.19 -18.74 -16.29
N ASP A 67 14.76 -19.73 -16.99
CA ASP A 67 14.23 -21.11 -17.00
C ASP A 67 14.28 -21.78 -15.63
N SER A 68 15.19 -21.34 -14.74
CA SER A 68 15.28 -21.82 -13.36
C SER A 68 14.27 -21.17 -12.40
N HIS A 69 13.50 -20.18 -12.86
CA HIS A 69 12.54 -19.41 -12.05
C HIS A 69 11.21 -19.21 -12.79
N LEU A 70 10.53 -20.32 -13.11
CA LEU A 70 9.24 -20.30 -13.81
C LEU A 70 8.14 -19.57 -13.01
N ASP A 71 8.21 -19.58 -11.68
CA ASP A 71 7.34 -18.81 -10.78
C ASP A 71 7.46 -17.30 -11.02
N SER A 72 8.68 -16.82 -11.31
CA SER A 72 8.90 -15.43 -11.69
C SER A 72 8.16 -15.06 -12.96
N LEU A 73 8.15 -15.95 -13.95
CA LEU A 73 7.48 -15.70 -15.24
C LEU A 73 5.98 -15.49 -15.03
N VAL A 74 5.37 -16.30 -14.16
CA VAL A 74 3.97 -16.13 -13.77
C VAL A 74 3.76 -14.75 -13.13
N GLY A 75 4.65 -14.35 -12.22
CA GLY A 75 4.62 -13.01 -11.61
C GLY A 75 4.72 -11.87 -12.65
N GLN A 76 5.62 -11.96 -13.62
CA GLN A 76 5.76 -10.96 -14.69
C GLN A 76 4.51 -10.89 -15.59
N ALA A 77 3.74 -11.97 -15.70
CA ALA A 77 2.51 -12.01 -16.50
C ALA A 77 1.26 -11.52 -15.74
N LEU A 78 1.27 -11.56 -14.40
CA LEU A 78 0.11 -11.24 -13.57
C LEU A 78 0.18 -9.87 -12.89
N PHE A 79 1.36 -9.45 -12.44
CA PHE A 79 1.48 -8.23 -11.66
C PHE A 79 1.43 -7.00 -12.57
N GLY A 80 0.69 -5.98 -12.11
CA GLY A 80 0.57 -4.67 -12.75
C GLY A 80 0.56 -3.56 -11.71
N ASP A 81 0.60 -2.32 -12.18
CA ASP A 81 0.66 -1.13 -11.32
C ASP A 81 -0.76 -0.64 -10.97
N GLY A 82 -0.94 -0.07 -9.77
CA GLY A 82 -2.24 0.44 -9.32
C GLY A 82 -2.18 1.24 -8.01
N ALA A 83 -3.24 2.01 -7.73
CA ALA A 83 -3.43 2.77 -6.50
C ALA A 83 -4.91 2.83 -6.08
#